data_AF-A0A2E9JCQ7-F1
#
_entry.id   AF-A0A2E9JCQ7-F1
#
_cell.length_a   1.000
_cell.length_b   1.000
_cell.length_c   1.000
_cell.angle_alpha   90.00
_cell.angle_beta   90.00
_cell.angle_gamma   90.00
#
_symmetry.space_group_name_H-M   'P 1'
#
loop_
_entity.id
_entity.type
_entity.pdbx_description
1 polymer ?
#
loop_
_entity_poly.entity_id
_entity_poly.type
_entity_poly.pdbx_seq_one_letter_code
_entity_poly.pdbx_strand_id
1 'polypeptide(L)'
;MIEAIQFSSFSEFIEMGGYAFNVWSVYGMFTVFLLANLLVPMRRNKQIIRDIKRRNLLNAEINSGSTSNNLIADNSGADGEGQ
;
A
#
# COMPACT_ATOMS: atom_id res chain seq x y z
N MET A 1 -3.62 27.62 48.50
CA MET A 1 -4.49 26.55 47.98
C MET A 1 -4.49 26.68 46.48
N ILE A 2 -3.81 25.79 45.76
CA ILE A 2 -3.91 25.75 44.29
C ILE A 2 -5.11 24.85 44.02
N GLU A 3 -6.22 25.47 43.61
CA GLU A 3 -7.38 24.77 43.04
C GLU A 3 -6.87 23.98 41.83
N ALA A 4 -6.76 22.66 41.99
CA ALA A 4 -6.38 21.79 40.90
C ALA A 4 -7.53 21.81 39.89
N ILE A 5 -7.30 22.36 38.70
CA ILE A 5 -8.21 22.20 37.56
C ILE A 5 -8.15 20.73 37.16
N GLN A 6 -8.94 19.90 37.84
CA GLN A 6 -9.13 18.50 37.54
C GLN A 6 -10.34 18.38 36.62
N PHE A 7 -10.10 17.96 35.38
CA PHE A 7 -11.19 17.55 34.49
C PHE A 7 -11.85 16.32 35.08
N SER A 8 -13.08 16.47 35.57
CA SER A 8 -13.81 15.39 36.21
C SER A 8 -14.44 14.43 35.17
N SER A 9 -14.56 14.89 33.91
CA SER A 9 -15.13 14.11 32.81
C SER A 9 -14.51 14.45 31.45
N PHE A 10 -14.63 13.50 30.51
CA PHE A 10 -14.21 13.70 29.12
C PHE A 10 -15.01 14.83 28.44
N SER A 11 -16.29 15.03 28.81
CA SER A 11 -17.11 16.11 28.28
C SER A 11 -16.55 17.49 28.65
N GLU A 12 -16.10 17.66 29.89
CA GLU A 12 -15.49 18.90 30.39
C GLU A 12 -14.16 19.25 29.70
N PHE A 13 -13.43 18.23 29.24
CA PHE A 13 -12.22 18.41 28.44
C PHE A 13 -12.54 18.87 27.00
N ILE A 14 -13.63 18.36 26.42
CA ILE A 14 -14.16 18.78 25.12
C ILE A 14 -14.90 20.13 25.20
N GLU A 15 -15.40 20.50 26.38
CA GLU A 15 -16.15 21.74 26.63
C GLU A 15 -15.41 22.63 27.64
N MET A 16 -14.09 22.79 27.50
CA MET A 16 -13.32 23.81 28.21
C MET A 16 -13.80 25.22 27.81
N GLY A 17 -14.94 25.67 28.35
CA GLY A 17 -15.42 27.05 28.45
C GLY A 17 -15.07 28.00 27.29
N GLY A 18 -15.18 27.56 26.04
CA GLY A 18 -14.97 28.39 24.84
C GLY A 18 -13.68 28.16 24.04
N TYR A 19 -12.66 27.47 24.58
CA TYR A 19 -11.38 27.25 23.86
C TYR A 19 -11.31 25.95 23.07
N ALA A 20 -12.15 24.99 23.40
CA ALA A 20 -12.10 23.67 22.79
C ALA A 20 -12.33 23.72 21.26
N PHE A 21 -13.21 24.59 20.77
CA PHE A 21 -13.46 24.75 19.34
C PHE A 21 -12.19 25.11 18.55
N ASN A 22 -11.33 25.97 19.11
CA ASN A 22 -10.07 26.38 18.45
C ASN A 22 -9.10 25.21 18.36
N VAL A 23 -8.96 24.46 19.46
CA VAL A 23 -8.06 23.32 19.55
C VAL A 23 -8.52 22.22 18.59
N TRP A 24 -9.81 21.85 18.64
CA TRP A 24 -10.39 20.85 17.76
C TRP A 24 -10.39 21.25 16.29
N SER A 25 -10.49 22.55 15.96
CA SER A 25 -10.37 23.01 14.57
C SER A 25 -8.97 22.77 14.00
N VAL A 26 -7.92 23.07 14.76
CA VAL A 26 -6.53 22.81 14.35
C VAL A 26 -6.28 21.31 14.23
N TYR A 27 -6.74 20.52 15.21
CA TYR A 27 -6.64 19.06 15.14
C TYR A 27 -7.42 18.48 13.96
N GLY A 28 -8.64 18.96 13.70
CA GLY A 28 -9.45 18.54 12.57
C GLY A 28 -8.77 18.83 11.24
N MET A 29 -8.21 20.03 11.09
CA MET A 29 -7.44 20.40 9.89
C MET A 29 -6.21 19.52 9.73
N PHE A 30 -5.47 19.28 10.81
CA PHE A 30 -4.31 18.40 10.82
C PHE A 30 -4.69 16.95 10.46
N THR A 31 -5.79 16.43 11.01
CA THR A 31 -6.32 15.10 10.69
C THR A 31 -6.69 15.01 9.21
N VAL A 32 -7.33 16.03 8.63
CA VAL A 32 -7.65 16.08 7.20
C VAL A 32 -6.37 16.03 6.37
N PHE A 33 -5.34 16.81 6.71
CA PHE A 33 -4.05 16.76 6.03
C PHE A 33 -3.38 15.40 6.14
N LEU A 34 -3.38 14.82 7.34
CA LEU A 34 -2.79 13.51 7.60
C LEU A 34 -3.51 12.40 6.82
N LEU A 35 -4.85 12.41 6.81
CA LEU A 35 -5.67 11.50 6.02
C LEU A 35 -5.40 11.68 4.54
N ALA A 36 -5.41 12.91 4.03
CA ALA A 36 -5.13 13.19 2.63
C ALA A 36 -3.73 12.67 2.23
N ASN A 37 -2.72 12.94 3.06
CA ASN A 37 -1.36 12.51 2.84
C ASN A 37 -1.20 10.99 2.94
N LEU A 38 -2.01 10.29 3.76
CA LEU A 38 -1.98 8.84 3.92
C LEU A 38 -2.83 8.10 2.87
N LEU A 39 -3.96 8.67 2.45
CA LEU A 39 -4.87 8.12 1.44
C LEU A 39 -4.24 8.10 0.05
N VAL A 40 -3.48 9.14 -0.30
CA VAL A 40 -2.77 9.26 -1.59
C VAL A 40 -1.80 8.09 -1.86
N PRO A 41 -0.83 7.75 -0.99
CA PRO A 41 0.08 6.63 -1.21
C PRO A 41 -0.65 5.29 -1.15
N MET A 42 -1.67 5.15 -0.30
CA MET A 42 -2.46 3.92 -0.22
C MET A 42 -3.25 3.65 -1.52
N ARG A 43 -3.73 4.69 -2.21
CA ARG A 43 -4.34 4.55 -3.54
C ARG A 43 -3.32 4.26 -4.64
N ARG A 44 -2.11 4.83 -4.56
CA ARG A 44 -1.01 4.59 -5.53
C ARG A 44 -0.52 3.13 -5.47
N ASN A 45 -0.34 2.58 -4.27
CA ASN A 45 0.17 1.21 -4.08
C ASN A 45 -0.76 0.13 -4.67
N LYS A 46 -2.07 0.36 -4.65
CA LYS A 46 -3.05 -0.57 -5.23
C LYS A 46 -2.90 -0.71 -6.75
N GLN A 47 -2.48 0.36 -7.44
CA GLN A 47 -2.24 0.31 -8.89
C GLN A 47 -0.99 -0.51 -9.20
N ILE A 48 0.10 -0.26 -8.47
CA ILE A 48 1.38 -0.94 -8.65
C ILE A 48 1.24 -2.46 -8.40
N ILE A 49 0.57 -2.87 -7.32
CA ILE A 49 0.37 -4.29 -6.99
C ILE A 49 -0.47 -5.00 -8.08
N ARG A 50 -1.48 -4.33 -8.62
CA ARG A 50 -2.32 -4.89 -9.68
C ARG A 50 -1.51 -5.14 -10.96
N ASP A 51 -0.62 -4.22 -11.31
CA ASP A 51 0.20 -4.33 -12.51
C ASP A 51 1.28 -5.42 -12.35
N ILE A 52 1.85 -5.58 -11.15
CA ILE A 52 2.79 -6.67 -10.83
C ILE A 52 2.09 -8.04 -10.96
N LYS A 53 0.86 -8.19 -10.46
CA LYS A 53 0.12 -9.46 -10.52
C LYS A 53 -0.12 -9.91 -11.96
N ARG A 54 -0.49 -8.98 -12.86
CA ARG A 54 -0.70 -9.30 -14.28
C ARG A 54 0.58 -9.79 -14.96
N ARG A 55 1.71 -9.15 -14.66
CA ARG A 55 3.02 -9.51 -15.25
C ARG A 55 3.53 -10.86 -14.74
N ASN A 56 3.34 -11.16 -13.46
CA ASN A 56 3.73 -12.45 -12.89
C ASN A 56 2.97 -13.63 -13.50
N LEU A 57 1.68 -13.48 -13.79
CA LEU A 57 0.88 -14.53 -14.44
C LEU A 57 1.38 -14.84 -15.85
N LEU A 58 1.66 -13.81 -16.65
CA LEU A 58 2.19 -13.98 -18.01
C LEU A 58 3.60 -14.57 -18.01
N ASN A 59 4.48 -14.13 -17.11
CA ASN A 59 5.85 -14.66 -16.99
C ASN A 59 5.87 -16.13 -16.55
N ALA A 60 4.92 -16.56 -15.72
CA ALA A 60 4.81 -17.96 -15.31
C ALA A 60 4.49 -18.88 -16.51
N GLU A 61 3.64 -18.41 -17.43
CA GLU A 61 3.29 -19.17 -18.63
C GLU A 61 4.41 -19.15 -19.69
N ILE A 62 5.06 -18.00 -19.91
CA ILE A 62 6.17 -17.87 -20.86
C ILE A 62 7.38 -18.74 -20.47
N ASN A 63 7.75 -18.80 -19.18
CA ASN A 63 8.85 -19.67 -18.73
C ASN A 63 8.53 -21.17 -18.94
N SER A 64 7.26 -21.54 -18.81
CA SER A 64 6.80 -22.92 -19.00
C SER A 64 6.82 -23.32 -20.48
N GLY A 65 6.39 -22.43 -21.38
CA GLY A 65 6.40 -22.67 -22.84
C GLY A 65 7.80 -22.63 -23.46
N SER A 66 8.69 -21.77 -22.96
CA SER A 66 10.06 -21.63 -23.49
C SER A 66 10.93 -22.86 -23.19
N THR A 67 10.72 -23.48 -22.03
CA THR A 67 11.42 -24.72 -21.66
C THR A 67 11.04 -25.85 -22.62
N SER A 68 9.76 -25.97 -23.00
CA SER A 68 9.28 -27.00 -23.93
C SER A 68 9.79 -26.83 -25.37
N ASN A 69 9.88 -25.60 -25.88
CA ASN A 69 10.45 -25.36 -27.22
C ASN A 69 11.96 -25.63 -27.30
N ASN A 70 12.74 -25.33 -26.27
CA ASN A 70 14.18 -25.63 -26.24
C ASN A 70 14.48 -27.12 -26.12
N LEU A 71 13.62 -27.89 -25.43
CA LEU A 71 13.74 -29.36 -25.34
C LEU A 71 13.56 -30.04 -26.71
N ILE A 72 12.74 -29.48 -27.59
CA ILE A 72 12.52 -30.01 -28.94
C ILE A 72 13.65 -29.58 -29.90
N ALA A 73 14.16 -28.35 -29.78
CA ALA A 73 15.24 -27.85 -30.64
C ALA A 73 16.59 -28.53 -30.39
N ASP A 74 16.91 -28.88 -29.13
CA ASP A 74 18.16 -29.54 -28.75
C ASP A 74 18.21 -31.00 -29.26
N ASN A 75 17.08 -31.70 -29.30
CA ASN A 75 17.03 -33.09 -29.75
C ASN A 75 17.11 -33.24 -31.28
N SER A 76 16.74 -32.20 -32.04
CA SER A 76 16.82 -32.21 -33.52
C SER A 76 18.24 -31.99 -34.08
N GLY A 77 19.23 -31.69 -33.23
CA GLY A 77 20.63 -31.46 -33.63
C GLY A 77 21.57 -32.65 -33.41
N ALA A 78 21.10 -33.77 -32.86
CA ALA A 78 21.96 -34.90 -32.44
C ALA A 78 22.13 -36.01 -33.49
N ASP A 79 21.46 -35.94 -34.65
CA ASP A 79 21.45 -37.01 -35.67
C ASP A 79 22.31 -36.69 -36.92
N GLY A 80 23.49 -36.05 -36.74
CA GLY A 80 24.21 -35.48 -37.89
C GLY A 80 25.73 -35.64 -38.00
N GLU A 81 26.45 -36.19 -37.01
CA GLU A 81 27.92 -36.29 -37.09
C GLU A 81 28.35 -37.75 -36.84
N GLY A 82 28.20 -38.56 -37.88
CA GLY A 82 28.64 -39.94 -37.92
C GLY A 82 28.88 -40.38 -39.35
N GLN A 83 30.01 -39.98 -39.93
CA GLN A 83 30.80 -40.70 -40.94
C GLN A 83 32.08 -39.94 -41.29
#